data_AF-A0A2P4X3U8-F1
#
_entry.id   AF-A0A2P4X3U8-F1
#
_cell.length_a   1.000
_cell.length_b   1.000
_cell.length_c   1.000
_cell.angle_alpha   90.00
_cell.angle_beta   90.00
_cell.angle_gamma   90.00
#
_symmetry.space_group_name_H-M   'P 1'
#
loop_
_entity.id
_entity.type
_entity.pdbx_description
1 polymer ?
#
loop_
_entity_poly.entity_id
_entity_poly.type
_entity_poly.pdbx_seq_one_letter_code
_entity_poly.pdbx_strand_id
1 'polypeptide(L)'
;MYWNIIGHAIQATDQNLDPATVICDFGSGLIKAVLTQFPDARVSGCFFHFKQALGRRMKKEKIPAPEIKIAMAPGCVDILAVVDKDKVVIEGTSYVRKLLREKCEADGLVYFFHKWERFWTYFQKQWMHL
;
A
#
# COMPACT_ATOMS: atom_id res chain seq x y z
N MET A 1 -7.36 12.78 -15.22
CA MET A 1 -8.48 11.87 -14.90
C MET A 1 -9.05 12.14 -13.51
N TYR A 2 -8.29 11.91 -12.41
CA TYR A 2 -8.81 12.11 -11.05
C TYR A 2 -9.29 13.53 -10.74
N TRP A 3 -8.58 14.55 -11.22
CA TRP A 3 -8.97 15.95 -11.02
C TRP A 3 -10.39 16.22 -11.53
N ASN A 4 -10.71 15.79 -12.75
CA ASN A 4 -12.03 15.99 -13.36
C ASN A 4 -13.15 15.28 -12.57
N ILE A 5 -12.90 14.07 -12.07
CA ILE A 5 -13.88 13.30 -11.30
C ILE A 5 -14.23 14.00 -9.98
N ILE A 6 -13.20 14.45 -9.25
CA ILE A 6 -13.42 15.19 -8.01
C ILE A 6 -14.10 16.53 -8.31
N GLY A 7 -13.73 17.20 -9.40
CA GLY A 7 -14.36 18.46 -9.84
C GLY A 7 -15.85 18.30 -10.13
N HIS A 8 -16.25 17.20 -10.78
CA HIS A 8 -17.67 16.89 -10.98
C HIS A 8 -18.40 16.64 -9.65
N ALA A 9 -17.76 15.99 -8.67
CA ALA A 9 -18.35 15.78 -7.35
C ALA A 9 -18.56 17.11 -6.60
N ILE A 10 -17.59 18.03 -6.68
CA ILE A 10 -17.71 19.38 -6.11
C ILE A 10 -18.84 20.15 -6.80
N GLN A 11 -18.92 20.11 -8.13
CA GLN A 11 -20.01 20.76 -8.88
C GLN A 11 -21.39 20.22 -8.50
N ALA A 12 -21.52 18.90 -8.32
CA ALA A 12 -22.78 18.28 -7.90
C ALA A 12 -23.22 18.70 -6.47
N THR A 13 -22.32 19.29 -5.69
CA THR A 13 -22.60 19.81 -4.35
C THR A 13 -22.75 21.34 -4.31
N ASP A 14 -22.91 21.98 -5.47
CA ASP A 14 -22.92 23.44 -5.60
C ASP A 14 -21.67 24.10 -4.97
N GLN A 15 -20.52 23.44 -5.10
CA GLN A 15 -19.25 23.87 -4.49
C GLN A 15 -19.22 23.86 -2.95
N ASN A 16 -20.18 23.23 -2.26
CA ASN A 16 -20.22 23.17 -0.79
C ASN A 16 -19.46 21.97 -0.18
N LEU A 17 -18.78 21.16 -0.99
CA LEU A 17 -18.01 20.02 -0.48
C LEU A 17 -16.71 20.51 0.20
N ASP A 18 -16.65 20.43 1.54
CA ASP A 18 -15.47 20.79 2.34
C ASP A 18 -15.11 19.65 3.32
N PRO A 19 -14.42 18.60 2.86
CA PRO A 19 -14.15 17.43 3.68
C PRO A 19 -12.95 17.65 4.61
N ALA A 20 -13.15 17.49 5.92
CA ALA A 20 -12.04 17.48 6.88
C ALA A 20 -11.08 16.28 6.69
N THR A 21 -11.55 15.15 6.14
CA THR A 21 -10.72 13.97 5.84
C THR A 21 -11.22 13.29 4.57
N VAL A 22 -10.29 12.90 3.70
CA VAL A 22 -10.55 12.09 2.51
C VAL A 22 -9.83 10.75 2.64
N ILE A 23 -10.58 9.66 2.54
CA ILE A 23 -10.01 8.30 2.51
C ILE A 23 -10.02 7.83 1.06
N CYS A 24 -8.84 7.59 0.50
CA CYS A 24 -8.70 7.17 -0.89
C CYS A 24 -7.62 6.09 -1.04
N ASP A 25 -7.41 5.54 -2.23
CA ASP A 25 -6.24 4.68 -2.44
C ASP A 25 -4.92 5.48 -2.23
N PHE A 26 -3.82 4.77 -2.02
CA PHE A 26 -2.49 5.37 -1.84
C PHE A 26 -1.88 5.88 -3.17
N GLY A 27 -2.68 6.06 -4.22
CA GLY A 27 -2.20 6.51 -5.52
C GLY A 27 -1.76 7.96 -5.47
N SER A 28 -0.48 8.24 -5.78
CA SER A 28 0.07 9.61 -5.77
C SER A 28 -0.73 10.58 -6.64
N GLY A 29 -1.25 10.12 -7.79
CA GLY A 29 -2.10 10.92 -8.67
C GLY A 29 -3.46 11.27 -8.08
N LEU A 30 -4.04 10.38 -7.26
CA LEU A 30 -5.31 10.63 -6.57
C LEU A 30 -5.09 11.53 -5.36
N ILE A 31 -4.08 11.24 -4.53
CA ILE A 31 -3.69 12.08 -3.39
C ILE A 31 -3.41 13.51 -3.86
N LYS A 32 -2.64 13.69 -4.94
CA LYS A 32 -2.36 15.02 -5.50
C LYS A 32 -3.62 15.72 -5.98
N ALA A 33 -4.53 15.02 -6.65
CA ALA A 33 -5.77 15.60 -7.14
C ALA A 33 -6.69 16.04 -5.99
N VAL A 34 -6.76 15.25 -4.91
CA VAL A 34 -7.50 15.58 -3.68
C VAL A 34 -6.89 16.82 -3.01
N LEU A 35 -5.58 16.83 -2.73
CA LEU A 35 -4.92 17.95 -2.07
C LEU A 35 -4.90 19.24 -2.91
N THR A 36 -5.02 19.13 -4.22
CA THR A 36 -5.16 20.31 -5.10
C THR A 36 -6.54 20.95 -4.98
N GLN A 37 -7.58 20.16 -4.72
CA GLN A 37 -8.97 20.64 -4.63
C GLN A 37 -9.39 20.95 -3.19
N PHE A 38 -8.83 20.22 -2.22
CA PHE A 38 -9.06 20.42 -0.79
C PHE A 38 -7.69 20.49 -0.08
N PRO A 39 -7.03 21.66 -0.10
CA PRO A 39 -5.70 21.82 0.50
C PRO A 39 -5.66 21.51 2.00
N ASP A 40 -6.76 21.78 2.70
CA ASP A 40 -6.89 21.60 4.15
C ASP A 40 -7.37 20.20 4.55
N ALA A 41 -7.78 19.38 3.58
CA ALA A 41 -8.25 18.03 3.86
C ALA A 41 -7.10 17.11 4.26
N ARG A 42 -7.27 16.36 5.35
CA ARG A 42 -6.36 15.26 5.67
C ARG A 42 -6.62 14.09 4.73
N VAL A 43 -5.62 13.67 3.96
CA VAL A 43 -5.73 12.49 3.09
C VAL A 43 -5.18 11.27 3.82
N SER A 44 -6.00 10.22 3.93
CA SER A 44 -5.60 8.92 4.48
C SER A 44 -5.73 7.83 3.44
N GLY A 45 -4.73 6.96 3.36
CA GLY A 45 -4.77 5.83 2.46
C GLY A 45 -5.68 4.72 2.97
N CYS A 46 -6.47 4.15 2.08
CA CYS A 46 -7.36 3.05 2.38
C CYS A 46 -6.57 1.75 2.54
N PHE A 47 -6.45 1.30 3.79
CA PHE A 47 -5.75 0.07 4.16
C PHE A 47 -6.26 -1.18 3.43
N PHE A 48 -7.58 -1.24 3.17
CA PHE A 48 -8.19 -2.34 2.41
C PHE A 48 -7.63 -2.40 0.97
N HIS A 49 -7.59 -1.27 0.26
CA HIS A 49 -7.06 -1.21 -1.10
C HIS A 49 -5.56 -1.47 -1.14
N PHE A 50 -4.82 -1.01 -0.13
CA PHE A 50 -3.40 -1.34 0.03
C PHE A 50 -3.18 -2.85 0.12
N LYS A 51 -3.83 -3.53 1.08
CA LYS A 51 -3.73 -4.99 1.24
C LYS A 51 -4.18 -5.71 -0.04
N GLN A 52 -5.24 -5.25 -0.69
CA GLN A 52 -5.70 -5.83 -1.95
C GLN A 52 -4.64 -5.69 -3.07
N ALA A 53 -4.01 -4.53 -3.22
CA ALA A 53 -2.99 -4.28 -4.22
C ALA A 53 -1.74 -5.14 -3.97
N LEU A 54 -1.29 -5.26 -2.72
CA LEU A 54 -0.19 -6.13 -2.34
C LEU A 54 -0.49 -7.59 -2.68
N GLY A 55 -1.66 -8.10 -2.29
CA GLY A 55 -2.06 -9.47 -2.59
C GLY A 55 -2.15 -9.77 -4.09
N ARG A 56 -2.70 -8.85 -4.90
CA ARG A 56 -2.71 -8.96 -6.37
C ARG A 56 -1.29 -9.01 -6.94
N ARG A 57 -0.38 -8.17 -6.43
CA ARG A 57 1.00 -8.16 -6.87
C ARG A 57 1.74 -9.45 -6.51
N MET A 58 1.58 -9.95 -5.29
CA MET A 58 2.19 -11.22 -4.86
C MET A 58 1.76 -12.39 -5.76
N LYS A 59 0.47 -12.46 -6.11
CA LYS A 59 -0.05 -13.44 -7.08
C LYS A 59 0.59 -13.28 -8.46
N LYS A 60 0.74 -12.04 -8.95
CA LYS A 60 1.41 -11.74 -10.23
C LYS A 60 2.87 -12.18 -10.24
N GLU A 61 3.57 -12.08 -9.10
CA GLU A 61 4.95 -12.56 -8.93
C GLU A 61 5.06 -14.09 -8.74
N LYS A 62 3.92 -14.80 -8.78
CA LYS A 62 3.80 -16.25 -8.61
C LYS A 62 4.33 -16.74 -7.25
N ILE A 63 4.22 -15.90 -6.21
CA ILE A 63 4.51 -16.28 -4.84
C ILE A 63 3.51 -17.38 -4.44
N PRO A 64 3.97 -18.52 -3.87
CA PRO A 64 3.11 -19.59 -3.40
C PRO A 64 1.99 -19.10 -2.47
N ALA A 65 0.80 -19.66 -2.63
CA ALA A 65 -0.37 -19.27 -1.83
C ALA A 65 -0.16 -19.37 -0.30
N PRO A 66 0.56 -20.36 0.25
CA PRO A 66 0.87 -20.41 1.67
C PRO A 66 1.70 -19.21 2.15
N GLU A 67 2.74 -18.82 1.40
CA GLU A 67 3.55 -17.63 1.72
C GLU A 67 2.73 -16.33 1.60
N ILE A 68 1.85 -16.23 0.60
CA ILE A 68 0.92 -15.10 0.48
C ILE A 68 0.01 -15.04 1.70
N LYS A 69 -0.52 -16.18 2.16
CA LYS A 69 -1.39 -16.23 3.35
C LYS A 69 -0.66 -15.71 4.59
N ILE A 70 0.60 -16.10 4.78
CA ILE A 70 1.46 -15.58 5.86
C ILE A 70 1.64 -14.08 5.71
N ALA A 71 2.03 -13.60 4.53
CA ALA A 71 2.31 -12.18 4.33
C ALA A 71 1.07 -11.30 4.47
N MET A 72 -0.10 -11.82 4.13
CA MET A 72 -1.39 -11.14 4.24
C MET A 72 -2.00 -11.23 5.64
N ALA A 73 -1.44 -12.02 6.55
CA ALA A 73 -1.87 -12.07 7.94
C ALA A 73 -1.66 -10.71 8.64
N PRO A 74 -2.47 -10.36 9.65
CA PRO A 74 -2.25 -9.15 10.45
C PRO A 74 -0.87 -9.13 11.10
N GLY A 75 -0.21 -7.97 11.08
CA GLY A 75 1.11 -7.77 11.67
C GLY A 75 2.29 -8.26 10.81
N CYS A 76 2.04 -8.59 9.55
CA CYS A 76 3.05 -8.99 8.57
C CYS A 76 3.36 -7.81 7.64
N VAL A 77 2.94 -7.88 6.37
CA VAL A 77 3.25 -6.82 5.40
C VAL A 77 2.56 -5.50 5.70
N ASP A 78 1.45 -5.55 6.44
CA ASP A 78 0.68 -4.38 6.82
C ASP A 78 1.34 -3.50 7.88
N ILE A 79 2.36 -4.00 8.59
CA ILE A 79 3.12 -3.17 9.52
C ILE A 79 3.82 -2.01 8.80
N LEU A 80 4.09 -2.14 7.49
CA LEU A 80 4.69 -1.07 6.69
C LEU A 80 3.78 0.16 6.57
N ALA A 81 2.47 0.03 6.78
CA ALA A 81 1.54 1.15 6.76
C ALA A 81 1.59 2.00 8.04
N VAL A 82 2.20 1.49 9.12
CA VAL A 82 2.31 2.19 10.41
C VAL A 82 3.75 2.60 10.76
N VAL A 83 4.72 2.20 9.94
CA VAL A 83 6.13 2.61 10.09
C VAL A 83 6.32 4.01 9.49
N ASP A 84 7.12 4.85 10.17
CA ASP A 84 7.53 6.16 9.65
C ASP A 84 8.04 6.03 8.21
N LYS A 85 7.54 6.88 7.30
CA LYS A 85 7.85 6.81 5.86
C LYS A 85 9.35 6.65 5.58
N ASP A 86 10.19 7.41 6.29
CA ASP A 86 11.64 7.43 6.08
C ASP A 86 12.32 6.12 6.49
N LYS A 87 11.68 5.35 7.39
CA LYS A 87 12.15 4.03 7.86
C LYS A 87 11.56 2.87 7.06
N VAL A 88 10.52 3.09 6.25
CA VAL A 88 9.83 2.00 5.54
C VAL A 88 10.79 1.27 4.60
N VAL A 89 11.60 2.01 3.82
CA VAL A 89 12.43 1.45 2.74
C VAL A 89 13.47 0.49 3.28
N ILE A 90 14.22 0.89 4.30
CA ILE A 90 15.38 0.15 4.79
C ILE A 90 14.94 -0.72 5.96
N GLU A 91 14.60 -0.13 7.10
CA GLU A 91 14.30 -0.84 8.34
C GLU A 91 12.99 -1.63 8.23
N GLY A 92 11.93 -1.00 7.73
CA GLY A 92 10.61 -1.60 7.58
C GLY A 92 10.65 -2.82 6.65
N THR A 93 11.15 -2.67 5.43
CA THR A 93 11.20 -3.82 4.50
C THR A 93 12.18 -4.89 4.98
N SER A 94 13.29 -4.54 5.62
CA SER A 94 14.24 -5.52 6.19
C SER A 94 13.60 -6.33 7.31
N TYR A 95 12.88 -5.66 8.21
CA TYR A 95 12.12 -6.31 9.28
C TYR A 95 11.05 -7.25 8.72
N VAL A 96 10.22 -6.78 7.78
CA VAL A 96 9.15 -7.63 7.21
C VAL A 96 9.74 -8.79 6.42
N ARG A 97 10.80 -8.58 5.64
CA ARG A 97 11.51 -9.68 4.96
C ARG A 97 11.98 -10.77 5.93
N LYS A 98 12.57 -10.37 7.05
CA LYS A 98 13.01 -11.29 8.10
C LYS A 98 11.80 -12.02 8.70
N LEU A 99 10.76 -11.28 9.08
CA LEU A 99 9.53 -11.82 9.66
C LEU A 99 8.85 -12.86 8.75
N LEU A 100 8.76 -12.59 7.44
CA LEU A 100 8.16 -13.52 6.49
C LEU A 100 8.97 -14.81 6.36
N ARG A 101 10.30 -14.72 6.34
CA ARG A 101 11.18 -15.92 6.34
C ARG A 101 10.95 -16.76 7.58
N GLU A 102 11.03 -16.15 8.76
CA GLU A 102 10.87 -16.84 10.05
C GLU A 102 9.48 -17.50 10.16
N LYS A 103 8.42 -16.81 9.71
CA LYS A 103 7.07 -17.39 9.70
C LYS A 103 6.92 -18.54 8.70
N CYS A 104 7.54 -18.45 7.52
CA CYS A 104 7.53 -19.55 6.57
C CYS A 104 8.27 -20.77 7.13
N GLU A 105 9.45 -20.56 7.71
CA GLU A 105 10.24 -21.62 8.36
C GLU A 105 9.47 -22.28 9.50
N ALA A 106 8.80 -21.50 10.35
CA ALA A 106 7.95 -22.00 11.44
C ALA A 106 6.77 -22.85 10.95
N ASP A 107 6.21 -22.51 9.78
CA ASP A 107 5.14 -23.27 9.12
C ASP A 107 5.67 -24.43 8.24
N GLY A 108 6.98 -24.70 8.24
CA GLY A 108 7.61 -25.76 7.44
C GLY A 108 7.63 -25.48 5.93
N LEU A 109 7.51 -24.21 5.54
CA LEU A 109 7.46 -23.76 4.15
C LEU A 109 8.85 -23.34 3.64
N VAL A 110 9.14 -23.69 2.39
CA VAL A 110 10.31 -23.14 1.67
C VAL A 110 10.01 -21.69 1.28
N TYR A 111 10.87 -20.75 1.70
CA TYR A 111 10.76 -19.34 1.33
C TYR A 111 11.36 -19.06 -0.06
N PHE A 112 10.56 -18.58 -1.01
CA PHE A 112 11.01 -18.36 -2.39
C PHE A 112 11.63 -16.96 -2.59
N PHE A 113 12.89 -16.79 -2.18
CA PHE A 113 13.61 -15.51 -2.16
C PHE A 113 13.47 -14.69 -3.46
N HIS A 114 13.75 -15.30 -4.63
CA HIS A 114 13.74 -14.58 -5.91
C HIS A 114 12.37 -13.98 -6.27
N LYS A 115 11.26 -14.60 -5.85
CA LYS A 115 9.90 -14.09 -6.12
C LYS A 115 9.59 -12.90 -5.23
N TRP A 116 10.00 -12.99 -3.97
CA TRP A 116 9.90 -11.90 -3.01
C TRP A 116 10.75 -10.70 -3.42
N GLU A 117 11.96 -10.90 -3.94
CA GLU A 117 12.79 -9.81 -4.45
C GLU A 117 12.07 -9.00 -5.54
N ARG A 118 11.44 -9.67 -6.52
CA ARG A 118 10.66 -8.97 -7.56
C ARG A 118 9.46 -8.22 -7.00
N PHE A 119 8.79 -8.78 -5.98
CA PHE A 119 7.72 -8.10 -5.26
C PHE A 119 8.23 -6.84 -4.56
N TRP A 120 9.37 -6.91 -3.87
CA TRP A 120 9.94 -5.79 -3.12
C TRP A 120 10.49 -4.69 -4.02
N THR A 121 11.12 -5.04 -5.15
CA THR A 121 11.51 -4.07 -6.17
C THR A 121 10.29 -3.29 -6.68
N TYR A 122 9.16 -3.97 -6.90
CA TYR A 122 7.93 -3.28 -7.24
C TYR A 122 7.40 -2.42 -6.09
N PHE A 123 7.41 -2.94 -4.87
CA PHE A 123 6.88 -2.23 -3.71
C PHE A 123 7.58 -0.88 -3.54
N GLN A 124 8.91 -0.85 -3.62
CA GLN A 124 9.69 0.39 -3.53
C GLN A 124 9.33 1.38 -4.65
N LYS A 125 9.28 0.91 -5.90
CA LYS A 125 8.91 1.76 -7.06
C LYS A 125 7.50 2.32 -6.97
N GLN A 126 6.54 1.51 -6.53
CA GLN A 126 5.13 1.88 -6.51
C GLN A 126 4.76 2.79 -5.34
N TRP A 127 5.33 2.53 -4.15
CA TRP A 127 4.86 3.14 -2.90
C TRP A 127 5.85 4.12 -2.28
N MET A 128 7.15 4.00 -2.58
CA MET A 128 8.20 4.80 -1.94
C MET A 128 8.79 5.89 -2.84
N HIS A 129 8.40 5.94 -4.12
CA HIS A 129 8.95 6.89 -5.11
C HIS A 129 10.49 6.83 -5.21
N LEU A 130 11.06 5.63 -5.12
CA LEU A 130 12.48 5.32 -5.36
C LEU A 130 12.68 4.65 -6.72
#